data_AF-A0A6N6TBG0-F1
#
_entry.id   AF-A0A6N6TBG0-F1
#
_cell.length_a   1.000
_cell.length_b   1.000
_cell.length_c   1.000
_cell.angle_alpha   90.00
_cell.angle_beta   90.00
_cell.angle_gamma   90.00
#
_symmetry.space_group_name_H-M   'P 1'
#
loop_
_entity.id
_entity.type
_entity.pdbx_description
1 polymer ?
#
loop_
_entity_poly.entity_id
_entity_poly.type
_entity_poly.pdbx_seq_one_letter_code
_entity_poly.pdbx_strand_id
1 'polypeptide(L)'
;MNPVDDPTHDPYDTTHGAIFARIGHAFHRLALRIPNGGDKPALADAAGVVVDPREVELLRWPPEAEAALRRGGYLPIQPVDMELWCNCAD
;
A
#
# COMPACT_ATOMS: atom_id res chain seq x y z
N MET A 1 -45.17 -0.32 2.23
CA MET A 1 -43.99 0.00 1.39
C MET A 1 -42.76 -0.43 2.17
N ASN A 2 -42.13 -1.53 1.77
CA ASN A 2 -40.85 -1.96 2.35
C ASN A 2 -39.73 -1.28 1.53
N PRO A 3 -38.75 -0.61 2.13
CA PRO A 3 -37.59 -0.16 1.39
C PRO A 3 -36.69 -1.37 1.10
N VAL A 4 -36.69 -1.75 -0.17
CA VAL A 4 -35.56 -2.25 -0.98
C VAL A 4 -34.27 -2.51 -0.21
N ASP A 5 -33.97 -3.81 -0.09
CA ASP A 5 -32.69 -4.44 -0.45
C ASP A 5 -31.66 -3.45 -1.02
N ASP A 6 -30.61 -3.16 -0.24
CA ASP A 6 -29.34 -2.63 -0.74
C ASP A 6 -28.38 -3.82 -0.88
N PRO A 7 -28.16 -4.35 -2.10
CA PRO A 7 -27.28 -5.49 -2.28
C PRO A 7 -25.95 -5.02 -2.89
N THR A 8 -25.20 -4.13 -2.24
CA THR A 8 -23.77 -3.97 -2.58
C THR A 8 -22.94 -3.40 -1.42
N HIS A 9 -23.05 -3.98 -0.22
CA HIS A 9 -21.89 -3.98 0.67
C HIS A 9 -21.02 -5.17 0.26
N ASP A 10 -20.22 -4.98 -0.78
CA ASP A 10 -19.08 -5.86 -1.01
C ASP A 10 -18.09 -5.55 0.12
N PRO A 11 -17.85 -6.47 1.08
CA PRO A 11 -16.93 -6.21 2.19
C PRO A 11 -15.47 -6.08 1.70
N TYR A 12 -15.22 -6.22 0.39
CA TYR A 12 -14.01 -5.81 -0.28
C TYR A 12 -14.19 -4.43 -0.93
N ASP A 13 -14.51 -3.41 -0.13
CA ASP A 13 -14.19 -2.02 -0.47
C ASP A 13 -12.67 -1.93 -0.67
N THR A 14 -12.24 -2.27 -1.88
CA THR A 14 -10.88 -2.20 -2.39
C THR A 14 -10.60 -0.80 -2.95
N THR A 15 -11.37 0.18 -2.45
CA THR A 15 -11.26 1.61 -2.74
C THR A 15 -10.37 2.34 -1.73
N HIS A 16 -9.65 1.61 -0.87
CA HIS A 16 -8.36 2.07 -0.36
C HIS A 16 -7.34 1.81 -1.47
N GLY A 17 -6.79 2.88 -2.05
CA GLY A 17 -6.18 2.85 -3.39
C GLY A 17 -5.22 1.67 -3.66
N ALA A 18 -5.23 1.17 -4.89
CA ALA A 18 -4.39 0.05 -5.28
C ALA A 18 -2.89 0.36 -5.10
N ILE A 19 -2.17 -0.59 -4.48
CA ILE A 19 -0.70 -0.54 -4.36
C ILE A 19 -0.12 -1.25 -5.57
N PHE A 20 0.74 -0.56 -6.31
CA PHE A 20 1.46 -1.11 -7.46
C PHE A 20 2.94 -1.17 -7.14
N ALA A 21 3.53 -2.30 -7.48
CA ALA A 21 4.93 -2.56 -7.24
C ALA A 21 5.54 -3.36 -8.37
N ARG A 22 6.86 -3.34 -8.45
CA ARG A 22 7.65 -4.24 -9.28
C ARG A 22 8.29 -5.31 -8.40
N ILE A 23 8.17 -6.56 -8.79
CA ILE A 23 8.85 -7.70 -8.16
C ILE A 23 9.71 -8.35 -9.25
N GLY A 24 11.03 -8.28 -9.10
CA GLY A 24 11.96 -8.59 -10.19
C GLY A 24 11.70 -7.70 -11.41
N HIS A 25 11.21 -8.30 -12.50
CA HIS A 25 10.90 -7.59 -13.76
C HIS A 25 9.40 -7.41 -14.03
N ALA A 26 8.53 -7.95 -13.18
CA ALA A 26 7.09 -7.95 -13.39
C ALA A 26 6.40 -6.88 -12.55
N PHE A 27 5.33 -6.31 -13.10
CA PHE A 27 4.47 -5.35 -12.40
C PHE A 27 3.33 -6.08 -11.73
N HIS A 28 3.12 -5.79 -10.44
CA HIS A 28 2.13 -6.43 -9.60
C HIS A 28 1.25 -5.40 -8.92
N ARG A 29 -0.05 -5.71 -8.85
CA ARG A 29 -0.96 -5.06 -7.91
C ARG A 29 -0.93 -5.86 -6.61
N LEU A 30 -0.59 -5.21 -5.51
CA LEU A 30 -0.46 -5.81 -4.20
C LEU A 30 -1.60 -5.34 -3.29
N ALA A 31 -2.03 -6.22 -2.40
CA ALA A 31 -2.99 -5.92 -1.34
C ALA A 31 -2.25 -5.69 -0.03
N LEU A 32 -2.58 -4.60 0.66
CA LEU A 32 -2.08 -4.36 2.01
C LEU A 32 -2.93 -5.14 3.01
N ARG A 33 -2.27 -6.01 3.79
CA ARG A 33 -2.87 -6.75 4.89
C ARG A 33 -2.46 -6.11 6.20
N ILE A 34 -3.46 -5.73 6.99
CA ILE A 34 -3.29 -5.24 8.35
C ILE A 34 -3.81 -6.34 9.29
N PRO A 35 -2.92 -7.11 9.91
CA PRO A 35 -3.35 -8.18 10.81
C PRO A 35 -3.94 -7.62 12.11
N ASN A 36 -4.99 -8.29 12.61
CA ASN A 36 -5.59 -7.98 13.91
C ASN A 36 -4.74 -8.61 15.01
N GLY A 37 -4.02 -7.81 15.81
CA GLY A 37 -3.25 -8.35 16.95
C GLY A 37 -1.86 -7.75 17.18
N GLY A 38 -1.46 -6.73 16.41
CA GLY A 38 -0.16 -6.07 16.57
C GLY A 38 0.95 -6.63 15.70
N ASP A 39 0.65 -7.64 14.89
CA ASP A 39 1.54 -8.11 13.83
C ASP A 39 1.84 -7.01 12.81
N LYS A 40 2.99 -7.14 12.15
CA LYS A 40 3.47 -6.16 11.18
C LYS A 40 2.58 -6.19 9.92
N PRO A 41 2.13 -5.03 9.40
CA PRO A 41 1.41 -4.99 8.13
C PRO A 41 2.29 -5.52 6.99
N ALA A 42 1.67 -6.27 6.08
CA ALA A 42 2.37 -6.98 5.00
C ALA A 42 1.65 -6.79 3.66
N LEU A 43 2.41 -6.74 2.58
CA LEU A 43 1.89 -6.78 1.22
C LEU A 43 1.73 -8.23 0.78
N ALA A 44 0.63 -8.51 0.10
CA ALA A 44 0.39 -9.79 -0.53
C ALA A 44 0.05 -9.63 -2.01
N ASP A 45 0.47 -10.59 -2.82
CA ASP A 45 0.08 -10.66 -4.23
C ASP A 45 -1.36 -11.17 -4.41
N ALA A 46 -1.78 -11.33 -5.67
CA ALA A 46 -3.11 -11.82 -6.02
C ALA A 46 -3.35 -13.29 -5.62
N ALA A 47 -2.29 -14.10 -5.47
CA ALA A 47 -2.37 -15.45 -4.94
C ALA A 47 -2.43 -15.47 -3.40
N GLY A 48 -2.27 -14.30 -2.77
CA GLY A 48 -2.26 -14.14 -1.33
C GLY A 48 -0.91 -14.46 -0.67
N VAL A 49 0.15 -14.60 -1.47
CA VAL A 49 1.52 -14.81 -1.00
C VAL A 49 2.07 -13.49 -0.46
N VAL A 50 2.64 -13.54 0.75
CA VAL A 50 3.27 -12.36 1.35
C VAL A 50 4.58 -12.05 0.63
N VAL A 51 4.73 -10.78 0.25
CA VAL A 51 5.90 -10.27 -0.48
C VAL A 51 6.91 -9.68 0.52
N ASP A 52 8.17 -10.12 0.40
CA ASP A 52 9.25 -9.58 1.22
C ASP A 52 9.53 -8.10 0.84
N PRO A 53 9.67 -7.19 1.82
CA PRO A 53 9.93 -5.78 1.55
C PRO A 53 11.25 -5.49 0.82
N ARG A 54 12.22 -6.41 0.81
CA ARG A 54 13.50 -6.26 0.10
C ARG A 54 13.43 -6.67 -1.36
N GLU A 55 12.41 -7.42 -1.76
CA GLU A 55 12.24 -7.93 -3.12
C GLU A 55 11.29 -7.09 -3.97
N VAL A 56 10.74 -6.02 -3.37
CA VAL A 56 9.69 -5.21 -3.96
C VAL A 56 10.10 -3.75 -4.11
N GLU A 57 9.93 -3.23 -5.32
CA GLU A 57 10.06 -1.81 -5.63
C GLU A 57 8.65 -1.20 -5.69
N LEU A 58 8.29 -0.40 -4.69
CA LEU A 58 7.00 0.29 -4.68
C LEU A 58 6.98 1.40 -5.73
N LEU A 59 5.98 1.37 -6.61
CA LEU A 59 5.82 2.34 -7.70
C LEU A 59 4.71 3.35 -7.42
N ARG A 60 3.62 2.89 -6.80
CA ARG A 60 2.47 3.72 -6.43
C ARG A 60 1.75 3.11 -5.25
N TRP A 61 1.34 3.94 -4.31
CA TRP A 61 0.46 3.59 -3.20
C TRP A 61 -0.42 4.79 -2.87
N PRO A 62 -1.58 4.58 -2.24
CA PRO A 62 -2.40 5.68 -1.77
C PRO A 62 -1.84 6.24 -0.43
N PRO A 63 -2.08 7.52 -0.12
CA PRO A 63 -1.51 8.16 1.06
C PRO A 63 -1.88 7.47 2.38
N GLU A 64 -3.10 6.93 2.48
CA GLU A 64 -3.56 6.20 3.66
C GLU A 64 -2.77 4.90 3.94
N ALA A 65 -2.16 4.30 2.91
CA ALA A 65 -1.34 3.10 3.05
C ALA A 65 0.09 3.39 3.54
N GLU A 66 0.58 4.63 3.44
CA GLU A 66 1.98 4.98 3.70
C GLU A 66 2.44 4.60 5.11
N ALA A 67 1.64 4.95 6.14
CA ALA A 67 1.98 4.65 7.52
C ALA A 67 2.06 3.14 7.80
N ALA A 68 1.20 2.35 7.14
CA ALA A 68 1.26 0.91 7.22
C ALA A 68 2.45 0.34 6.44
N LEU A 69 2.77 0.87 5.25
CA LEU A 69 3.93 0.45 4.46
C LEU A 69 5.26 0.75 5.18
N ARG A 70 5.38 1.90 5.84
CA ARG A 70 6.54 2.22 6.70
C ARG A 70 6.65 1.25 7.88
N ARG A 71 5.55 1.01 8.60
CA ARG A 71 5.51 -0.02 9.66
C ARG A 71 5.84 -1.41 9.13
N GLY A 72 5.47 -1.70 7.88
CA GLY A 72 5.75 -2.91 7.12
C GLY A 72 7.20 -3.03 6.61
N GLY A 73 7.96 -1.94 6.66
CA GLY A 73 9.34 -1.89 6.19
C GLY A 73 9.47 -1.80 4.67
N TYR A 74 8.38 -1.55 3.94
CA TYR A 74 8.37 -1.35 2.49
C TYR A 74 8.81 0.07 2.09
N LEU A 75 8.74 1.01 3.03
CA LEU A 75 9.21 2.38 2.85
C LEU A 75 10.26 2.68 3.92
N PRO A 76 11.26 3.54 3.61
CA PRO A 76 12.22 4.01 4.59
C PRO A 76 11.49 4.78 5.71
N ILE A 77 12.02 4.68 6.94
CA ILE A 77 11.47 5.35 8.14
C ILE A 77 11.83 6.84 8.15
N GLN A 78 12.92 7.22 7.47
CA GLN A 78 13.28 8.63 7.31
C GLN A 78 12.39 9.28 6.25
N PRO A 79 11.89 10.50 6.47
CA PRO A 79 11.57 11.36 5.34
C PRO A 79 12.85 11.44 4.52
N VAL A 80 12.79 11.08 3.25
CA VAL A 80 13.92 11.39 2.35
C VAL A 80 14.02 12.90 2.43
N ASP A 81 15.11 13.37 3.03
CA ASP A 81 15.38 14.78 3.27
C ASP A 81 15.29 15.49 1.92
N MET A 82 14.13 16.08 1.65
CA MET A 82 13.82 16.78 0.41
C MET A 82 14.40 18.20 0.45
N GLU A 83 15.44 18.45 1.27
CA GLU A 83 16.23 19.68 1.28
C GLU A 83 17.28 19.72 0.16
N LEU A 84 16.94 19.37 -1.08
CA LEU A 84 17.92 19.49 -2.18
C LEU A 84 17.42 20.23 -3.43
N TRP A 85 16.24 20.82 -3.41
CA TRP A 85 15.73 21.58 -4.56
C TRP A 85 15.12 22.94 -4.14
N CYS A 86 15.76 23.66 -3.21
CA CYS A 86 15.63 25.13 -3.18
C CYS A 86 16.57 25.72 -4.24
N ASN A 87 16.23 25.52 -5.51
CA ASN A 87 16.82 26.27 -6.62
C ASN A 87 15.86 27.44 -6.94
N CYS A 88 15.83 28.46 -6.09
CA CYS A 88 15.18 29.74 -6.40
C CYS A 88 15.79 30.88 -5.54
N ALA A 89 16.27 31.91 -6.24
CA ALA A 89 16.89 33.18 -5.83
C ALA A 89 18.43 33.15 -5.81
N ASP A 90 19.16 33.94 -6.61
CA ASP A 90 18.89 35.18 -7.39
C ASP A 90 19.60 35.11 -8.76
#